data_AF-A0A7S0HJU9-F1
#
_entry.id   AF-A0A7S0HJU9-F1
#
_cell.length_a   1.000
_cell.length_b   1.000
_cell.length_c   1.000
_cell.angle_alpha   90.00
_cell.angle_beta   90.00
_cell.angle_gamma   90.00
#
_symmetry.space_group_name_H-M   'P 1'
#
loop_
_entity.id
_entity.type
_entity.pdbx_description
1 polymer ?
#
loop_
_entity_poly.entity_id
_entity_poly.type
_entity_poly.pdbx_seq_one_letter_code
_entity_poly.pdbx_strand_id
1 'polypeptide(L)'
;PRSSSSSEMHHGFQEMELEHPIPQVGRNTKLLEYADLGTGDYRAPSFSVVYEDGGAICPLTYKAHRIMKGKLPMTAAKGRLPELRGGGEECSTLVVEMQDK
;
A
#
# COMPACT_ATOMS: atom_id res chain seq x y z
N PRO A 1 62.39 17.87 -26.88
CA PRO A 1 61.39 17.22 -25.98
C PRO A 1 61.25 18.01 -24.67
N ARG A 2 60.22 18.86 -24.58
CA ARG A 2 59.80 19.51 -23.34
C ARG A 2 58.41 18.98 -23.00
N SER A 3 58.31 18.34 -21.84
CA SER A 3 57.10 17.73 -21.31
C SER A 3 56.09 18.79 -20.89
N SER A 4 54.91 18.74 -21.50
CA SER A 4 53.72 19.44 -21.06
C SER A 4 53.12 18.69 -19.87
N SER A 5 53.17 19.28 -18.67
CA SER A 5 52.42 18.83 -17.50
C SER A 5 51.11 19.59 -17.46
N SER A 6 50.04 19.02 -18.02
CA SER A 6 48.67 19.51 -17.81
C SER A 6 48.17 18.93 -16.49
N SER A 7 47.98 19.78 -15.47
CA SER A 7 47.29 19.40 -14.25
C SER A 7 45.79 19.42 -14.48
N GLU A 8 45.17 18.24 -14.59
CA GLU A 8 43.72 18.08 -14.61
C GLU A 8 43.14 18.45 -13.23
N MET A 9 42.35 19.52 -13.20
CA MET A 9 41.56 19.92 -12.05
C MET A 9 40.32 19.02 -11.99
N HIS A 10 40.38 17.94 -11.22
CA HIS A 10 39.20 17.16 -10.86
C HIS A 10 38.31 18.00 -9.94
N HIS A 11 37.34 18.71 -10.53
CA HIS A 11 36.18 19.20 -9.78
C HIS A 11 35.34 17.99 -9.37
N GLY A 12 35.53 17.55 -8.13
CA GLY A 12 34.68 16.55 -7.51
C GLY A 12 33.23 17.03 -7.54
N PHE A 13 32.36 16.27 -8.18
CA PHE A 13 30.93 16.40 -7.99
C PHE A 13 30.64 15.98 -6.55
N GLN A 14 30.38 16.97 -5.69
CA GLN A 14 29.86 16.71 -4.36
C GLN A 14 28.44 16.18 -4.54
N GLU A 15 28.24 14.88 -4.29
CA GLU A 15 26.89 14.30 -4.16
C GLU A 15 26.19 15.04 -3.04
N MET A 16 25.35 16.00 -3.43
CA MET A 16 24.41 16.64 -2.54
C MET A 16 23.28 15.63 -2.35
N GLU A 17 23.35 14.85 -1.28
CA GLU A 17 22.23 14.04 -0.81
C GLU A 17 21.03 14.96 -0.59
N LEU A 18 20.17 15.02 -1.59
CA LEU A 18 18.89 15.68 -1.52
C LEU A 18 17.96 14.79 -0.69
N GLU A 19 18.11 14.83 0.64
CA GLU A 19 17.04 14.43 1.55
C GLU A 19 15.87 15.40 1.38
N HIS A 20 15.07 15.19 0.33
CA HIS A 20 13.74 15.78 0.26
C HIS A 20 12.80 14.83 0.98
N PRO A 21 12.42 15.08 2.24
CA PRO A 21 11.37 14.30 2.86
C PRO A 21 10.11 14.42 2.00
N ILE A 22 9.59 13.28 1.55
CA ILE A 22 8.31 13.25 0.84
C ILE A 22 7.30 13.96 1.74
N PRO A 23 6.68 15.07 1.28
CA PRO A 23 5.74 15.80 2.12
C PRO A 23 4.64 14.86 2.59
N GLN A 24 4.26 14.96 3.86
CA GLN A 24 3.14 14.19 4.37
C GLN A 24 1.86 14.67 3.70
N VAL A 25 1.41 13.90 2.71
CA VAL A 25 0.18 14.17 1.98
C VAL A 25 -0.98 13.34 2.54
N GLY A 26 -2.17 13.90 2.47
CA GLY A 26 -3.41 13.25 2.89
C GLY A 26 -3.79 12.04 2.02
N ARG A 27 -4.82 11.30 2.42
CA ARG A 27 -5.25 10.08 1.72
C ARG A 27 -5.76 10.33 0.30
N ASN A 28 -6.36 11.51 0.05
CA ASN A 28 -6.86 11.90 -1.27
C ASN A 28 -5.83 11.83 -2.41
N THR A 29 -4.54 12.01 -2.10
CA THR A 29 -3.47 12.00 -3.13
C THR A 29 -2.72 10.68 -3.19
N LYS A 30 -3.05 9.72 -2.32
CA LYS A 30 -2.40 8.40 -2.29
C LYS A 30 -3.13 7.42 -3.20
N LEU A 31 -2.39 6.49 -3.77
CA LEU A 31 -2.96 5.27 -4.34
C LEU A 31 -3.24 4.31 -3.19
N LEU A 32 -4.50 3.89 -3.05
CA LEU A 32 -4.97 3.02 -1.96
C LEU A 32 -5.54 1.74 -2.56
N GLU A 33 -5.16 0.59 -2.00
CA GLU A 33 -5.72 -0.71 -2.37
C GLU A 33 -7.16 -0.90 -1.86
N TYR A 34 -7.48 -0.24 -0.74
CA TYR A 34 -8.79 -0.30 -0.11
C TYR A 34 -9.07 1.03 0.61
N ALA A 35 -10.01 1.83 0.09
CA ALA A 35 -10.30 3.18 0.57
C ALA A 35 -11.50 3.18 1.53
N ASP A 36 -11.32 3.84 2.67
CA ASP A 36 -12.36 4.04 3.68
C ASP A 36 -13.10 5.38 3.50
N LEU A 37 -14.25 5.51 4.16
CA LEU A 37 -15.07 6.73 4.12
C LEU A 37 -14.66 7.69 5.26
N GLY A 38 -14.58 8.98 4.92
CA GLY A 38 -14.56 10.07 5.91
C GLY A 38 -13.18 10.44 6.46
N THR A 39 -12.08 10.00 5.83
CA THR A 39 -10.72 10.16 6.37
C THR A 39 -9.85 11.14 5.56
N GLY A 40 -10.49 12.02 4.80
CA GLY A 40 -9.83 13.00 3.94
C GLY A 40 -9.40 12.45 2.58
N ASP A 41 -10.04 11.37 2.11
CA ASP A 41 -10.10 10.98 0.70
C ASP A 41 -11.49 11.36 0.15
N TYR A 42 -11.55 12.18 -0.90
CA TYR A 42 -12.80 12.71 -1.46
C TYR A 42 -13.30 11.90 -2.66
N ARG A 43 -12.60 10.83 -3.04
CA ARG A 43 -13.01 9.89 -4.10
C ARG A 43 -14.10 8.94 -3.59
N ALA A 44 -14.67 8.14 -4.50
CA ALA A 44 -15.61 7.08 -4.11
C ALA A 44 -14.89 6.02 -3.25
N PRO A 45 -15.40 5.70 -2.04
CA PRO A 45 -14.75 4.75 -1.14
C PRO A 45 -14.96 3.30 -1.60
N SER A 46 -14.09 2.39 -1.17
CA SER A 46 -14.24 0.95 -1.43
C SER A 46 -15.30 0.31 -0.52
N PHE A 47 -15.49 0.86 0.68
CA PHE A 47 -16.51 0.43 1.63
C PHE A 47 -16.98 1.61 2.50
N SER A 48 -18.14 1.44 3.13
CA SER A 48 -18.63 2.37 4.15
C SER A 48 -19.26 1.57 5.28
N VAL A 49 -19.21 2.13 6.48
CA VAL A 49 -19.83 1.58 7.69
C VAL A 49 -20.69 2.67 8.30
N VAL A 50 -21.74 2.27 9.02
CA VAL A 50 -22.52 3.17 9.87
C VAL A 50 -22.51 2.54 11.25
N TYR A 51 -21.91 3.23 12.21
CA TYR A 51 -21.84 2.81 13.60
C TYR A 51 -23.18 3.04 14.30
N GLU A 52 -23.33 2.46 15.49
CA GLU A 52 -24.58 2.54 16.27
C GLU A 52 -24.96 3.97 16.63
N ASP A 53 -23.97 4.87 16.74
CA ASP A 53 -24.16 6.31 16.99
C ASP A 53 -24.50 7.12 15.72
N GLY A 54 -24.59 6.46 14.55
CA GLY A 54 -24.82 7.08 13.26
C GLY A 54 -23.55 7.65 12.59
N GLY A 55 -22.39 7.55 13.25
CA GLY A 55 -21.11 7.93 12.67
C GLY A 55 -20.73 7.00 11.50
N ALA A 56 -20.00 7.53 10.52
CA ALA A 56 -19.58 6.77 9.34
C ALA A 56 -18.09 6.88 9.01
N ILE A 57 -17.31 7.51 9.91
CA ILE A 57 -15.86 7.71 9.74
C ILE A 57 -15.16 6.45 10.22
N CYS A 58 -14.41 5.79 9.34
CA CYS A 58 -13.72 4.55 9.66
C CYS A 58 -12.23 4.63 9.28
N PRO A 59 -11.33 5.15 10.14
CA PRO A 59 -9.91 5.28 9.83
C PRO A 59 -9.20 3.93 9.86
N LEU A 60 -9.31 3.20 8.75
CA LEU A 60 -8.75 1.88 8.59
C LEU A 60 -7.21 1.95 8.60
N THR A 61 -6.58 1.13 9.44
CA THR A 61 -5.13 1.05 9.60
C THR A 61 -4.64 -0.39 9.48
N TYR A 62 -3.43 -0.57 8.95
CA TYR A 62 -2.81 -1.89 8.89
C TYR A 62 -2.61 -2.46 10.30
N LYS A 63 -2.96 -3.73 10.47
CA LYS A 63 -2.77 -4.48 11.72
C LYS A 63 -1.77 -5.61 11.55
N ALA A 64 -2.00 -6.49 10.58
CA ALA A 64 -1.19 -7.69 10.35
C ALA A 64 -1.35 -8.19 8.92
N HIS A 65 -0.49 -9.12 8.50
CA HIS A 65 -0.73 -9.91 7.29
C HIS A 65 -0.27 -11.35 7.49
N ARG A 66 -0.79 -12.24 6.66
CA ARG A 66 -0.32 -13.63 6.55
C ARG A 66 -0.38 -14.09 5.11
N ILE A 67 0.55 -14.96 4.75
CA ILE A 67 0.55 -15.66 3.46
C ILE A 67 0.19 -17.11 3.73
N MET A 68 -0.76 -17.65 2.96
CA MET A 68 -1.16 -19.05 3.03
C MET A 68 -1.04 -19.74 1.68
N LYS A 69 -0.74 -21.04 1.68
CA LYS A 69 -0.81 -21.88 0.48
C LYS A 69 -2.27 -22.05 0.05
N GLY A 70 -2.50 -22.01 -1.26
CA GLY A 70 -3.82 -22.15 -1.87
C GLY A 70 -4.69 -20.89 -1.75
N LYS A 71 -5.90 -20.99 -2.28
CA LYS A 71 -6.93 -19.94 -2.24
C LYS A 71 -7.60 -19.85 -0.86
N LEU A 72 -7.89 -18.63 -0.40
CA LEU A 72 -8.73 -18.41 0.78
C LEU A 72 -10.16 -18.98 0.58
N PRO A 73 -10.66 -19.86 1.47
CA PRO A 73 -12.00 -20.43 1.36
C PRO A 73 -13.11 -19.37 1.57
N MET A 74 -14.09 -19.30 0.67
CA MET A 74 -15.28 -18.47 0.86
C MET A 74 -16.31 -19.18 1.75
N THR A 75 -15.97 -19.46 3.01
CA THR A 75 -16.80 -20.26 3.94
C THR A 75 -18.24 -19.75 4.02
N ALA A 76 -18.42 -18.43 4.14
CA ALA A 76 -19.73 -17.81 4.19
C ALA A 76 -20.54 -18.04 2.91
N ALA A 77 -19.95 -18.00 1.72
CA ALA A 77 -20.66 -18.08 0.45
C ALA A 77 -20.47 -19.42 -0.30
N LYS A 78 -19.96 -20.45 0.38
CA LYS A 78 -19.56 -21.72 -0.24
C LYS A 78 -20.73 -22.36 -0.97
N GLY A 79 -20.56 -22.62 -2.27
CA GLY A 79 -21.59 -23.19 -3.14
C GLY A 79 -22.74 -22.25 -3.51
N ARG A 80 -22.71 -20.99 -3.04
CA ARG A 80 -23.73 -19.97 -3.33
C ARG A 80 -23.27 -18.95 -4.37
N LEU A 81 -21.97 -18.70 -4.45
CA LEU A 81 -21.35 -17.82 -5.45
C LEU A 81 -20.25 -18.56 -6.22
N PRO A 82 -20.05 -18.28 -7.52
CA PRO A 82 -18.89 -18.79 -8.25
C PRO A 82 -17.59 -18.26 -7.66
N GLU A 83 -16.55 -19.10 -7.60
CA GLU A 83 -15.23 -18.73 -7.09
C GLU A 83 -14.11 -19.37 -7.92
N LEU A 84 -12.96 -18.69 -8.00
CA LEU A 84 -11.73 -19.28 -8.53
C LEU A 84 -11.34 -20.51 -7.71
N ARG A 85 -10.58 -21.43 -8.33
CA ARG A 85 -10.03 -22.62 -7.66
C ARG A 85 -8.51 -22.52 -7.65
N GLY A 86 -7.90 -22.98 -6.58
CA GLY A 86 -6.44 -23.02 -6.45
C GLY A 86 -6.00 -23.74 -5.19
N GLY A 87 -5.31 -24.87 -5.38
CA GLY A 87 -4.76 -25.70 -4.32
C GLY A 87 -3.41 -25.19 -3.79
N GLY A 88 -2.89 -25.85 -2.75
CA GLY A 88 -1.68 -25.42 -2.03
C GLY A 88 -0.39 -25.39 -2.84
N GLU A 89 -0.34 -26.12 -3.95
CA GLU A 89 0.81 -26.19 -4.87
C GLU A 89 0.60 -25.34 -6.13
N GLU A 90 -0.60 -24.79 -6.34
CA GLU A 90 -0.96 -24.03 -7.54
C GLU A 90 -0.91 -22.51 -7.29
N CYS A 91 -1.23 -22.08 -6.07
CA CYS A 91 -1.26 -20.67 -5.73
C CYS A 91 -0.96 -20.42 -4.24
N SER A 92 -0.86 -19.14 -3.91
CA SER A 92 -0.82 -18.63 -2.55
C SER A 92 -1.76 -17.44 -2.42
N THR A 93 -2.17 -17.15 -1.19
CA THR A 93 -3.00 -15.99 -0.87
C THR A 93 -2.32 -15.13 0.17
N LEU A 94 -2.19 -13.83 -0.10
CA LEU A 94 -1.88 -12.81 0.89
C LEU A 94 -3.19 -12.32 1.52
N VAL A 95 -3.29 -12.40 2.83
CA VAL A 95 -4.38 -11.81 3.62
C VAL A 95 -3.83 -10.66 4.41
N VAL A 96 -4.30 -9.45 4.12
CA VAL A 96 -3.99 -8.23 4.88
C VAL A 96 -5.14 -7.97 5.86
N GLU A 97 -4.81 -7.93 7.14
CA GLU A 97 -5.72 -7.57 8.21
C GLU A 97 -5.57 -6.08 8.52
N MET A 98 -6.69 -5.38 8.43
CA MET A 98 -6.80 -3.96 8.68
C MET A 98 -7.84 -3.75 9.78
N GLN A 99 -7.68 -2.70 10.58
CA GLN A 99 -8.62 -2.37 11.66
C GLN A 99 -8.82 -0.87 11.80
N ASP A 100 -10.04 -0.52 12.15
CA ASP A 100 -10.37 0.74 12.82
C ASP A 100 -10.19 0.55 14.34
N LYS A 101 -9.64 1.53 15.05
CA LYS A 101 -9.18 1.38 16.44
C LYS A 101 -10.15 1.95 17.45
#